data_AF-A0A942RPY8-F1
#
_entry.id   AF-A0A942RPY8-F1
#
_cell.length_a   1.000
_cell.length_b   1.000
_cell.length_c   1.000
_cell.angle_alpha   90.00
_cell.angle_beta   90.00
_cell.angle_gamma   90.00
#
_symmetry.space_group_name_H-M   'P 1'
#
loop_
_entity.id
_entity.type
_entity.pdbx_description
1 polymer ?
#
loop_
_entity_poly.entity_id
_entity_poly.type
_entity_poly.pdbx_seq_one_letter_code
_entity_poly.pdbx_strand_id
1 'polypeptide(L)'
;MKRYWLQVHRVCQPREERPGWVSIHSLDYHPELLHRLRDLGMIDLDGDLITIPHVTRVEKILRLRSYLGVNLAGASIILDLLEKVEELQEENRTLRRKL
;
A
#
# COMPACT_ATOMS: atom_id res chain seq x y z
N MET A 1 33.23 8.09 2.02
CA MET A 1 32.32 8.89 2.88
C MET A 1 31.22 7.97 3.39
N LYS A 2 31.07 7.79 4.71
CA LYS A 2 30.04 6.92 5.31
C LYS A 2 28.75 7.74 5.48
N ARG A 3 27.65 7.27 4.88
CA ARG A 3 26.31 7.87 5.01
C ARG A 3 25.60 7.18 6.17
N TYR A 4 25.21 7.96 7.17
CA TYR A 4 24.37 7.49 8.27
C TYR A 4 22.96 8.05 8.05
N TRP A 5 21.95 7.21 8.28
CA TRP A 5 20.56 7.62 8.25
C TRP A 5 20.07 7.70 9.70
N LEU A 6 19.55 8.85 10.09
CA LEU A 6 18.94 9.07 11.40
C LEU A 6 17.49 8.62 11.34
N GLN A 7 17.11 7.69 12.22
CA GLN A 7 15.73 7.24 12.38
C GLN A 7 15.12 7.96 13.59
N VAL A 8 14.25 8.93 13.32
CA VAL A 8 13.54 9.68 14.35
C VAL A 8 12.20 9.00 14.59
N HIS A 9 12.08 8.27 15.70
CA HIS A 9 10.79 7.77 16.16
C HIS A 9 10.10 8.87 16.95
N ARG A 10 8.94 9.35 16.48
CA ARG A 10 8.08 10.22 17.27
C ARG A 10 6.75 9.50 17.48
N VAL A 11 6.50 9.10 18.73
CA VAL A 11 5.25 8.47 19.15
C VAL A 11 4.15 9.53 19.11
N CYS A 12 3.25 9.46 18.15
CA CYS A 12 2.04 10.27 18.10
C CYS A 12 0.88 9.45 18.66
N GLN A 13 0.36 9.87 19.81
CA GLN A 13 -0.81 9.28 20.48
C GLN A 13 -2.07 9.72 19.72
N PRO A 14 -2.92 8.82 19.19
CA PRO A 14 -4.08 9.24 18.42
C PRO A 14 -5.19 9.74 19.35
N ARG A 15 -5.66 10.96 19.08
CA ARG A 15 -6.91 11.53 19.59
C ARG A 15 -7.96 11.29 18.49
N GLU A 16 -9.04 10.59 18.86
CA GLU A 16 -10.18 10.11 18.05
C GLU A 16 -9.99 8.76 17.32
N GLU A 17 -10.54 7.71 17.95
CA GLU A 17 -10.59 6.33 17.48
C GLU A 17 -11.62 6.16 16.35
N ARG A 18 -11.18 6.34 15.09
CA ARG A 18 -11.84 5.66 13.97
C ARG A 18 -11.17 4.30 13.80
N PRO A 19 -11.80 3.19 14.25
CA PRO A 19 -11.16 1.88 14.22
C PRO A 19 -10.77 1.51 12.78
N GLY A 20 -9.51 1.12 12.58
CA GLY A 20 -8.96 0.77 11.27
C GLY A 20 -8.31 1.91 10.50
N TRP A 21 -8.31 3.14 11.02
CA TRP A 21 -7.57 4.27 10.46
C TRP A 21 -6.30 4.54 11.26
N VAL A 22 -5.22 4.87 10.56
CA VAL A 22 -3.90 5.14 11.11
C VAL A 22 -3.38 6.44 10.51
N SER A 23 -2.63 7.24 11.27
CA SER A 23 -2.03 8.46 10.74
C SER A 23 -0.88 8.16 9.78
N ILE A 24 -0.84 8.82 8.63
CA ILE A 24 0.26 8.71 7.68
C ILE A 24 1.62 9.11 8.28
N HIS A 25 1.62 10.00 9.28
CA HIS A 25 2.83 10.45 9.98
C HIS A 25 3.41 9.40 10.94
N SER A 26 2.63 8.38 11.28
CA SER A 26 3.08 7.25 12.09
C SER A 26 3.66 6.09 11.28
N LEU A 27 3.61 6.18 9.94
CA LEU A 27 4.18 5.18 9.05
C LEU A 27 5.64 5.49 8.71
N ASP A 28 6.43 4.46 8.41
CA ASP A 28 7.83 4.59 7.98
C ASP A 28 7.99 5.13 6.53
N TYR A 29 6.95 5.74 5.97
CA TYR A 29 6.92 6.26 4.62
C TYR A 29 6.90 7.78 4.61
N HIS A 30 7.62 8.37 3.65
CA HIS A 30 7.54 9.82 3.43
C HIS A 30 6.11 10.19 2.99
N PRO A 31 5.43 11.18 3.61
CA PRO A 31 4.05 11.53 3.28
C PRO A 31 3.81 11.78 1.79
N GLU A 32 4.77 12.41 1.10
CA GLU A 32 4.69 12.67 -0.34
C GLU A 32 4.51 11.40 -1.19
N LEU A 33 5.09 10.27 -0.77
CA LEU A 33 4.88 8.98 -1.46
C LEU A 33 3.42 8.55 -1.38
N LEU A 34 2.80 8.69 -0.21
CA LEU A 34 1.40 8.34 0.01
C LEU A 34 0.47 9.28 -0.79
N HIS A 35 0.81 10.57 -0.86
CA HIS A 35 0.09 11.52 -1.71
C HIS A 35 0.16 11.11 -3.19
N ARG A 36 1.35 10.74 -3.70
CA ARG A 36 1.49 10.25 -5.08
C ARG A 36 0.68 8.97 -5.33
N LEU A 37 0.63 8.05 -4.38
CA LEU A 37 -0.16 6.83 -4.49
C LEU A 37 -1.68 7.12 -4.47
N ARG A 38 -2.12 8.09 -3.67
CA ARG A 38 -3.49 8.61 -3.71
C ARG A 38 -3.81 9.24 -5.06
N ASP A 39 -2.91 10.07 -5.59
CA ASP A 39 -3.12 10.74 -6.88
C ASP A 39 -3.13 9.74 -8.06
N LEU A 40 -2.49 8.59 -7.91
CA LEU A 40 -2.59 7.45 -8.83
C LEU A 40 -3.88 6.62 -8.64
N GLY A 41 -4.73 6.94 -7.66
CA GLY A 41 -5.96 6.21 -7.34
C GLY A 41 -5.74 4.88 -6.63
N MET A 42 -4.55 4.65 -6.06
CA MET A 42 -4.16 3.36 -5.49
C MET A 42 -4.53 3.20 -4.02
N ILE A 43 -4.68 4.32 -3.33
CA ILE A 43 -5.09 4.40 -1.93
C ILE A 43 -6.01 5.59 -1.71
N ASP A 44 -6.86 5.50 -0.70
CA ASP A 44 -7.64 6.62 -0.22
C ASP A 44 -7.07 7.17 1.09
N LEU A 45 -7.02 8.50 1.19
CA LEU A 45 -6.62 9.24 2.38
C LEU A 45 -7.76 10.14 2.83
N ASP A 46 -8.09 10.12 4.12
CA ASP A 46 -9.00 11.08 4.76
C ASP A 46 -8.15 12.06 5.58
N GLY A 47 -7.80 13.18 4.96
CA GLY A 47 -6.77 14.09 5.47
C GLY A 47 -5.43 13.36 5.61
N ASP A 48 -4.95 13.26 6.85
CA ASP A 48 -3.71 12.57 7.22
C ASP A 48 -3.94 11.14 7.74
N LEU A 49 -5.11 10.56 7.47
CA LEU A 49 -5.47 9.21 7.89
C LEU A 49 -5.54 8.25 6.69
N ILE A 50 -5.09 7.01 6.90
CA ILE A 50 -5.12 5.92 5.93
C ILE A 50 -5.65 4.65 6.61
N THR A 51 -6.34 3.80 5.86
CA THR A 51 -6.84 2.52 6.40
C THR A 51 -5.78 1.42 6.34
N ILE A 52 -5.86 0.45 7.26
CA ILE A 52 -4.93 -0.71 7.31
C ILE A 52 -4.85 -1.48 5.96
N PRO A 53 -5.96 -1.74 5.24
CA PRO A 53 -5.89 -2.35 3.91
C PRO A 53 -5.07 -1.54 2.91
N HIS A 54 -5.20 -0.21 2.90
CA HIS A 54 -4.40 0.65 2.03
C HIS A 54 -2.92 0.68 2.44
N VAL A 55 -2.59 0.59 3.74
CA VAL A 55 -1.20 0.43 4.21
C VAL A 55 -0.60 -0.86 3.65
N THR A 56 -1.31 -1.98 3.77
CA THR A 56 -0.87 -3.27 3.23
C THR A 56 -0.68 -3.20 1.71
N ARG A 57 -1.55 -2.48 1.01
CA ARG A 57 -1.45 -2.26 -0.43
C ARG A 57 -0.21 -1.45 -0.82
N VAL A 58 0.10 -0.38 -0.06
CA VAL A 58 1.34 0.41 -0.24
C VAL A 58 2.58 -0.48 -0.11
N GLU A 59 2.63 -1.33 0.92
CA GLU A 59 3.73 -2.28 1.12
C GLU A 59 3.92 -3.21 -0.08
N LYS A 60 2.83 -3.76 -0.63
CA LYS A 60 2.88 -4.62 -1.82
C LYS A 60 3.44 -3.86 -3.03
N ILE A 61 2.98 -2.63 -3.27
CA ILE A 61 3.45 -1.79 -4.39
C ILE A 61 4.95 -1.51 -4.24
N LEU A 62 5.41 -1.12 -3.06
CA LEU A 62 6.82 -0.81 -2.81
C LEU A 62 7.72 -2.04 -2.96
N ARG A 63 7.27 -3.18 -2.43
CA ARG A 63 7.97 -4.46 -2.58
C ARG A 63 8.08 -4.83 -4.05
N LEU A 64 6.98 -4.76 -4.80
CA LEU A 64 6.95 -5.10 -6.21
C LEU A 64 7.83 -4.17 -7.06
N ARG A 65 7.80 -2.86 -6.78
CA ARG A 65 8.73 -1.89 -7.34
C ARG A 65 10.19 -2.28 -7.08
N SER A 66 10.54 -2.64 -5.85
CA SER A 66 11.92 -3.02 -5.52
C SER A 66 12.35 -4.33 -6.16
N TYR A 67 11.44 -5.29 -6.30
CA TYR A 67 11.73 -6.63 -6.81
C TYR A 67 11.81 -6.68 -8.34
N LEU A 68 10.94 -5.93 -9.04
CA LEU A 68 10.87 -5.92 -10.50
C LEU A 68 11.61 -4.74 -11.15
N GLY A 69 12.10 -3.78 -10.35
CA GLY A 69 12.79 -2.59 -10.86
C GLY A 69 11.88 -1.64 -11.63
N VAL A 70 10.57 -1.68 -11.41
CA VAL A 70 9.58 -0.84 -12.10
C VAL A 70 9.31 0.46 -11.34
N ASN A 71 8.73 1.46 -12.02
CA ASN A 71 8.31 2.70 -11.36
C ASN A 71 7.03 2.48 -10.51
N LEU A 72 6.61 3.49 -9.73
CA LEU A 72 5.45 3.37 -8.83
C LEU A 72 4.14 3.06 -9.57
N ALA A 73 3.88 3.74 -10.69
CA ALA A 73 2.68 3.51 -11.50
C ALA A 73 2.69 2.11 -12.16
N GLY A 74 3.84 1.67 -12.65
CA GLY A 74 4.00 0.32 -13.18
C GLY A 74 3.80 -0.73 -12.10
N ALA A 75 4.33 -0.50 -10.89
CA ALA A 75 4.14 -1.42 -9.78
C ALA A 75 2.68 -1.52 -9.36
N SER A 76 1.95 -0.41 -9.41
CA SER A 76 0.53 -0.40 -9.05
C SER A 76 -0.33 -1.13 -10.08
N ILE A 77 -0.09 -0.90 -11.38
CA ILE A 77 -0.76 -1.63 -12.46
C ILE A 77 -0.51 -3.14 -12.34
N ILE A 78 0.74 -3.55 -12.08
CA ILE A 78 1.06 -4.97 -11.95
C ILE A 78 0.35 -5.57 -10.74
N LEU A 79 0.25 -4.86 -9.62
CA LEU A 79 -0.49 -5.34 -8.46
C LEU A 79 -1.97 -5.58 -8.80
N ASP A 80 -2.61 -4.65 -9.51
CA ASP A 80 -4.01 -4.79 -9.95
C ASP A 80 -4.20 -6.01 -10.87
N LEU A 81 -3.25 -6.22 -11.78
CA LEU A 81 -3.28 -7.38 -12.66
C LEU A 81 -3.12 -8.70 -11.90
N LEU A 82 -2.26 -8.74 -10.88
CA LEU A 82 -2.10 -9.92 -10.02
C LEU A 82 -3.38 -10.22 -9.25
N GLU A 83 -4.00 -9.20 -8.65
CA GLU A 83 -5.30 -9.33 -7.97
C GLU A 83 -6.36 -9.86 -8.93
N LYS A 84 -6.40 -9.33 -10.17
CA LYS A 84 -7.36 -9.81 -11.17
C LYS A 84 -7.13 -11.25 -11.60
N VAL A 85 -5.86 -11.67 -11.72
CA VAL A 85 -5.51 -13.06 -12.04
C VAL A 85 -5.92 -13.99 -10.91
N GLU A 86 -5.71 -13.60 -9.65
CA GLU A 86 -6.13 -14.38 -8.48
C GLU A 86 -7.66 -14.58 -8.46
N GLU A 87 -8.44 -13.51 -8.70
CA GLU A 87 -9.91 -13.60 -8.84
C GLU A 87 -10.32 -14.60 -9.91
N LEU A 88 -9.77 -14.46 -11.13
CA LEU A 88 -10.11 -15.31 -12.26
C LEU A 88 -9.72 -16.78 -12.01
N GLN A 89 -8.61 -17.02 -11.32
CA GLN A 89 -8.19 -18.37 -10.96
C GLN A 89 -9.15 -19.00 -9.94
N GLU A 90 -9.65 -18.23 -8.98
CA GLU A 90 -10.58 -18.74 -7.98
C GLU A 90 -11.97 -19.01 -8.58
N GLU A 91 -12.44 -18.15 -9.50
CA GLU A 91 -13.63 -18.42 -10.31
C GLU A 91 -13.47 -19.73 -11.10
N ASN A 92 -12.34 -19.94 -11.77
CA ASN A 92 -12.08 -21.15 -12.54
C ASN A 92 -12.08 -22.42 -11.67
N ARG A 93 -11.45 -22.36 -10.48
CA ARG A 93 -11.46 -23.45 -9.50
C ARG A 93 -12.88 -23.77 -9.04
N THR A 94 -13.67 -22.75 -8.75
CA THR A 94 -15.06 -22.90 -8.32
C THR A 94 -15.90 -23.56 -9.39
N LEU A 95 -15.73 -23.16 -10.66
CA LEU A 95 -16.44 -23.76 -11.79
C LEU A 95 -16.02 -25.22 -12.02
N ARG A 96 -14.72 -25.52 -11.98
CA ARG A 96 -14.20 -26.89 -12.12
C ARG A 96 -14.67 -27.85 -11.03
N ARG A 97 -14.94 -27.36 -9.81
CA ARG A 97 -15.49 -28.17 -8.71
C ARG A 97 -16.98 -28.49 -8.86
N LYS A 98 -17.70 -27.78 -9.73
CA LYS A 98 -19.13 -27.97 -10.00
C LYS A 98 -19.41 -28.88 -11.20
N LEU A 99 -18.36 -29.31 -11.90
CA LEU A 99 -18.38 -30.27 -13.01
C LEU A 99 -17.93 -31.64 -12.49
#